data_AF-A0A6N8YWI5-F1
#
_entry.id   AF-A0A6N8YWI5-F1
#
_cell.length_a   1.000
_cell.length_b   1.000
_cell.length_c   1.000
_cell.angle_alpha   90.00
_cell.angle_beta   90.00
_cell.angle_gamma   90.00
#
_symmetry.space_group_name_H-M   'P 1'
#
loop_
_entity.id
_entity.type
_entity.pdbx_description
1 polymer ?
#
loop_
_entity_poly.entity_id
_entity_poly.type
_entity_poly.pdbx_seq_one_letter_code
_entity_poly.pdbx_strand_id
1 'polypeptide(L)' 'MAEFTGYSFKARRQVPVNDVKLVRYKNGRYGIQGQAGEGPECVVSKMISTAQAEEMQAAGYAVNDMSG' A
#
# COMPACT_ATOMS: atom_id res chain seq x y z
N MET A 1 3.57 14.87 2.52
CA MET A 1 3.27 13.43 2.62
C MET A 1 2.77 12.98 1.26
N ALA A 2 3.38 11.97 0.64
CA ALA A 2 2.88 11.45 -0.63
C ALA A 2 1.50 10.82 -0.39
N GLU A 3 0.45 11.41 -0.97
CA GLU A 3 -0.89 10.83 -0.92
C GLU A 3 -0.92 9.62 -1.86
N PHE A 4 -0.91 8.42 -1.28
CA PHE A 4 -1.03 7.21 -2.05
C PHE A 4 -2.50 7.01 -2.43
N THR A 5 -2.78 6.82 -3.71
CA THR A 5 -4.10 6.43 -4.20
C THR A 5 -4.09 4.97 -4.66
N GLY A 6 -5.22 4.29 -4.50
CA GLY A 6 -5.42 2.99 -5.09
C GLY A 6 -6.87 2.75 -5.49
N TYR A 7 -7.07 1.74 -6.34
CA TYR A 7 -8.37 1.48 -6.95
C TYR A 7 -9.26 0.68 -5.98
N SER A 8 -10.37 1.26 -5.56
CA SER A 8 -11.40 0.59 -4.76
C SER A 8 -12.35 -0.14 -5.71
N PHE A 9 -12.37 -1.48 -5.67
CA PHE A 9 -13.35 -2.26 -6.43
C PHE A 9 -14.79 -1.98 -5.99
N LYS A 10 -14.99 -1.68 -4.70
CA LYS A 10 -16.32 -1.38 -4.13
C LYS A 10 -16.88 -0.07 -4.68
N ALA A 11 -16.05 0.96 -4.80
CA ALA A 11 -16.47 2.27 -5.32
C ALA A 11 -16.14 2.51 -6.79
N ARG A 12 -15.47 1.57 -7.44
CA ARG A 12 -15.08 1.61 -8.85
C ARG A 12 -14.30 2.89 -9.23
N ARG A 13 -13.58 3.48 -8.28
CA ARG A 13 -12.82 4.73 -8.43
C ARG A 13 -11.49 4.67 -7.69
N GLN A 14 -10.59 5.58 -8.03
CA GLN A 14 -9.39 5.80 -7.23
C GLN A 14 -9.76 6.52 -5.94
N VAL A 15 -9.29 5.98 -4.82
CA VAL A 15 -9.51 6.53 -3.48
C VAL A 15 -8.17 6.73 -2.79
N PRO A 16 -8.06 7.72 -1.89
CA PRO A 16 -6.89 7.87 -1.05
C PRO A 16 -6.74 6.64 -0.15
N VAL A 17 -5.50 6.22 0.04
CA VAL A 17 -5.12 5.14 0.94
C VAL A 17 -4.65 5.77 2.24
N ASN A 18 -5.42 5.54 3.29
CA ASN A 18 -5.08 5.87 4.67
C ASN A 18 -4.28 4.72 5.29
N ASP A 19 -3.52 5.01 6.34
CA ASP A 19 -2.72 4.03 7.09
C ASP A 19 -1.86 3.14 6.17
N VAL A 20 -1.10 3.80 5.28
CA VAL A 20 -0.26 3.13 4.29
C VAL A 20 0.82 2.32 4.98
N LYS A 21 0.87 1.04 4.67
CA LYS A 21 1.86 0.06 5.13
C LYS A 21 2.60 -0.47 3.93
N LEU A 22 3.92 -0.44 4.02
CA LEU A 22 4.77 -1.14 3.06
C LEU A 22 4.73 -2.63 3.38
N VAL A 23 4.47 -3.47 2.38
CA VAL A 23 4.42 -4.92 2.49
C VAL A 23 5.38 -5.58 1.51
N ARG A 24 6.01 -6.67 1.92
CA ARG A 24 6.80 -7.54 1.05
C ARG A 24 6.06 -8.85 0.82
N TYR A 25 5.69 -9.13 -0.42
CA TYR A 25 4.96 -10.34 -0.80
C TYR A 25 5.89 -11.56 -0.91
N LYS A 26 5.30 -12.77 -0.87
CA LYS A 26 5.99 -14.06 -1.00
C LYS A 26 6.86 -14.21 -2.25
N ASN A 27 6.51 -13.52 -3.33
CA ASN A 27 7.27 -13.51 -4.57
C ASN A 27 8.48 -12.54 -4.55
N GLY A 28 8.82 -11.98 -3.39
CA GLY A 28 9.90 -11.02 -3.21
C GLY A 28 9.57 -9.60 -3.67
N ARG A 29 8.37 -9.35 -4.21
CA ARG A 29 7.95 -8.02 -4.67
C ARG A 29 7.43 -7.17 -3.50
N TYR A 30 7.57 -5.86 -3.66
CA TYR A 30 7.02 -4.89 -2.71
C TYR A 30 5.64 -4.41 -3.13
N GLY A 31 4.84 -4.06 -2.15
CA GLY A 31 3.56 -3.40 -2.34
C GLY A 31 3.24 -2.47 -1.19
N ILE A 32 2.19 -1.68 -1.38
CA ILE A 32 1.56 -0.93 -0.31
C ILE A 32 0.20 -1.54 -0.03
N GLN A 33 -0.17 -1.57 1.24
CA GLN A 33 -1.51 -1.85 1.71
C GLN A 33 -1.99 -0.72 2.60
N GLY A 34 -3.28 -0.42 2.58
CA GLY A 34 -3.87 0.49 3.55
C GLY A 34 -5.39 0.46 3.46
N GLN A 35 -6.03 1.32 4.23
CA GLN A 35 -7.48 1.46 4.22
C GLN A 35 -7.90 2.47 3.15
N ALA A 36 -8.91 2.13 2.37
CA ALA A 36 -9.57 3.09 1.50
C ALA A 36 -10.16 4.22 2.35
N GLY A 37 -10.07 5.46 1.87
CA GLY A 37 -10.76 6.61 2.48
C GLY A 37 -12.29 6.51 2.52
N GLU A 38 -12.87 5.41 2.06
CA GLU A 38 -14.31 5.13 2.09
C GLU A 38 -14.75 4.27 3.28
N GLY A 39 -13.81 3.72 4.06
CA GLY A 39 -14.11 3.00 5.28
C GLY A 39 -13.07 1.92 5.62
N PRO A 40 -12.96 1.54 6.91
CA PRO A 40 -11.92 0.64 7.41
C PRO A 40 -12.01 -0.79 6.84
N GLU A 41 -13.16 -1.17 6.28
CA GLU A 41 -13.40 -2.50 5.71
C GLU A 41 -12.83 -2.66 4.28
N CYS A 42 -12.51 -1.57 3.60
CA CYS A 42 -12.01 -1.59 2.24
C CYS A 42 -10.49 -1.50 2.23
N VAL A 43 -9.82 -2.65 2.21
CA VAL A 43 -8.36 -2.70 2.08
C VAL A 43 -7.96 -2.49 0.62
N VAL A 44 -7.07 -1.54 0.39
CA VAL A 44 -6.49 -1.26 -0.92
C VAL A 44 -5.06 -1.76 -0.92
N SER A 45 -4.70 -2.54 -1.94
CA SER A 45 -3.33 -3.03 -2.13
C SER A 45 -2.83 -2.68 -3.52
N LYS A 46 -1.61 -2.14 -3.63
CA LYS A 46 -0.97 -1.80 -4.90
C LYS A 46 0.47 -2.33 -4.90
N MET A 47 0.88 -3.00 -5.98
CA MET A 47 2.29 -3.34 -6.16
C MET A 47 3.09 -2.10 -6.52
N ILE A 48 4.29 -1.97 -5.96
CA ILE A 48 5.20 -0.87 -6.22
C ILE A 48 6.55 -1.41 -6.70
N SER A 49 7.31 -0.56 -7.39
CA SER A 49 8.66 -0.92 -7.80
C SER A 49 9.62 -0.92 -6.60
N THR A 50 10.80 -1.52 -6.76
CA THR A 50 11.84 -1.55 -5.73
C THR A 50 12.27 -0.12 -5.33
N ALA A 51 12.46 0.77 -6.31
CA ALA A 51 12.80 2.17 -6.05
C ALA A 51 11.73 2.87 -5.19
N GLN A 52 10.45 2.68 -5.50
CA GLN A 52 9.36 3.23 -4.68
C GLN A 52 9.34 2.63 -3.27
N ALA A 53 9.65 1.34 -3.14
CA ALA A 53 9.71 0.68 -1.84
C ALA A 53 10.87 1.23 -0.99
N GLU A 54 12.02 1.53 -1.62
CA GLU A 54 13.17 2.17 -0.98
C GLU A 54 12.85 3.60 -0.56
N GLU A 55 12.16 4.39 -1.42
CA GLU A 55 11.68 5.73 -1.07
C GLU A 55 10.74 5.70 0.13
N MET A 56 9.86 4.69 0.21
CA MET A 56 8.96 4.51 1.35
C MET A 56 9.69 4.04 2.60
N GLN A 57 10.67 3.15 2.50
CA GLN A 57 11.52 2.81 3.65
C GLN A 57 12.27 4.03 4.17
N ALA A 58 12.85 4.84 3.27
CA ALA A 58 13.56 6.06 3.61
C ALA A 58 12.62 7.11 4.23
N ALA A 59 11.35 7.14 3.82
CA ALA A 59 10.32 7.97 4.44
C ALA A 59 9.81 7.42 5.79
N GLY A 60 10.35 6.30 6.29
CA GLY A 60 10.05 5.74 7.61
C GLY A 60 8.90 4.73 7.63
N TYR A 61 8.43 4.24 6.48
CA TYR A 61 7.39 3.20 6.44
C TYR A 61 7.99 1.83 6.79
N ALA A 62 7.47 1.20 7.85
CA ALA A 62 7.87 -0.15 8.25
C ALA A 62 7.43 -1.20 7.21
N VAL A 63 8.38 -2.06 6.80
CA VAL A 63 8.11 -3.18 5.89
C VAL A 63 7.47 -4.33 6.68
N ASN A 64 6.26 -4.71 6.30
CA ASN A 64 5.60 -5.90 6.81
C ASN A 64 5.88 -7.06 5.86
N ASP A 65 6.63 -8.05 6.34
CA ASP A 65 6.95 -9.23 5.57
C ASP A 65 5.79 -10.25 5.64
N MET A 66 5.19 -10.55 4.49
CA MET A 66 4.06 -11.48 4.36
C MET A 66 4.53 -12.88 3.90
N SER A 67 5.76 -13.28 4.21
CA SER A 67 6.35 -14.53 3.71
C SER A 67 5.91 -15.82 4.43
N GLY A 68 5.05 -15.72 5.45
CA GLY A 68 4.65 -16.82 6.36
C GLY A 68 4.30 -18.15 5.71
#